data_AF-K1RPJ2-F1
#
_entry.id   AF-K1RPJ2-F1
#
_cell.length_a   1.000
_cell.length_b   1.000
_cell.length_c   1.000
_cell.angle_alpha   90.00
_cell.angle_beta   90.00
_cell.angle_gamma   90.00
#
_symmetry.space_group_name_H-M   'P 1'
#
loop_
_entity.id
_entity.type
_entity.pdbx_description
1 polymer ?
#
loop_
_entity_poly.entity_id
_entity_poly.type
_entity_poly.pdbx_seq_one_letter_code
_entity_poly.pdbx_strand_id
1 'polypeptide(L)'
;MEKERLQEYAARVTQANRSELVVIIYEATLASIEEGKNYLKQGEIEAARHEIERARSMITELMGSLDLQYEISHYLRQLYVFAYRELCQGIATETRSS
;
A
#
# COMPACT_ATOMS: atom_id res chain seq x y z
N MET A 1 -3.87 1.12 -10.21
CA MET A 1 -3.88 2.58 -10.21
C MET A 1 -3.78 3.09 -11.62
N GLU A 2 -4.87 3.74 -12.02
CA GLU A 2 -4.96 4.48 -13.27
C GLU A 2 -3.87 5.56 -13.38
N LYS A 3 -3.51 5.86 -14.64
CA LYS A 3 -2.43 6.77 -14.98
C LYS A 3 -2.65 8.20 -14.46
N GLU A 4 -3.90 8.66 -14.43
CA GLU A 4 -4.27 10.00 -13.95
C GLU A 4 -3.98 10.15 -12.44
N ARG A 5 -4.41 9.18 -11.63
CA ARG A 5 -4.12 9.16 -10.18
C ARG A 5 -2.63 9.07 -9.88
N LEU A 6 -1.87 8.32 -10.70
CA LEU A 6 -0.41 8.28 -10.58
C LEU A 6 0.24 9.65 -10.82
N GLN A 7 -0.26 10.42 -11.79
CA GLN A 7 0.23 11.77 -12.06
C GLN A 7 -0.13 12.74 -10.94
N GLU A 8 -1.33 12.63 -10.38
CA GLU A 8 -1.76 13.42 -9.23
C GLU A 8 -0.84 13.18 -8.01
N TYR A 9 -0.59 11.92 -7.66
CA TYR A 9 0.33 11.60 -6.57
C TYR A 9 1.76 12.08 -6.86
N ALA A 10 2.26 11.91 -8.08
CA ALA A 10 3.59 12.40 -8.45
C ALA A 10 3.71 13.92 -8.25
N ALA A 11 2.72 14.70 -8.68
CA ALA A 11 2.70 16.14 -8.48
C ALA A 11 2.71 16.50 -6.99
N ARG A 12 1.89 15.84 -6.18
CA ARG A 12 1.83 16.04 -4.72
C ARG A 12 3.16 15.69 -4.04
N VAL A 13 3.81 14.60 -4.43
CA VAL A 13 5.13 14.19 -3.91
C VAL A 13 6.18 15.26 -4.16
N THR A 14 6.20 15.89 -5.33
CA THR A 14 7.21 16.92 -5.65
C THR A 14 7.13 18.17 -4.78
N GLN A 15 5.98 18.43 -4.17
CA GLN A 15 5.72 19.64 -3.38
C GLN A 15 5.61 19.35 -1.88
N ALA A 16 5.58 18.09 -1.48
CA ALA A 16 5.29 17.67 -0.11
C ALA A 16 6.49 17.86 0.83
N ASN A 17 6.21 18.30 2.05
CA ASN A 17 7.12 18.14 3.18
C ASN A 17 7.13 16.69 3.70
N ARG A 18 7.99 16.37 4.67
CA ARG A 18 8.15 14.99 5.18
C ARG A 18 6.85 14.40 5.75
N SER A 19 6.07 15.20 6.47
CA SER A 19 4.81 14.73 7.07
C SER A 19 3.74 14.54 5.99
N GLU A 20 3.66 15.45 5.02
CA GLU A 20 2.76 15.32 3.87
C GLU A 20 3.11 14.11 3.01
N LEU A 21 4.39 13.81 2.84
CA LEU A 21 4.85 12.63 2.11
C LEU A 21 4.34 11.33 2.75
N VAL A 22 4.38 11.25 4.09
CA VAL A 22 3.82 10.10 4.82
C VAL A 22 2.31 9.97 4.56
N VAL A 23 1.57 11.07 4.59
CA VAL A 23 0.13 11.07 4.29
C VAL A 23 -0.15 10.60 2.86
N ILE A 24 0.62 11.09 1.89
CA ILE A 24 0.51 10.68 0.48
C ILE A 24 0.75 9.17 0.32
N ILE A 25 1.76 8.62 1.00
CA ILE A 25 2.05 7.18 0.93
C ILE A 25 0.89 6.36 1.53
N TYR A 26 0.27 6.81 2.63
CA TYR A 26 -0.92 6.14 3.16
C TYR A 26 -2.09 6.17 2.19
N GLU A 27 -2.40 7.33 1.61
CA GLU A 27 -3.50 7.47 0.66
C GLU A 27 -3.29 6.60 -0.58
N ALA A 28 -2.07 6.61 -1.13
CA ALA A 28 -1.70 5.77 -2.27
C ALA A 28 -1.79 4.28 -1.92
N THR A 29 -1.38 3.89 -0.71
CA THR A 29 -1.53 2.51 -0.20
C THR A 29 -2.99 2.09 -0.16
N LEU A 30 -3.85 2.88 0.47
CA LEU A 30 -5.28 2.58 0.57
C LEU A 30 -5.94 2.53 -0.81
N ALA A 31 -5.55 3.44 -1.71
CA ALA A 31 -6.02 3.46 -3.08
C ALA A 31 -5.69 2.17 -3.84
N SER A 32 -4.44 1.70 -3.77
CA SER A 32 -4.04 0.43 -4.41
C SER A 32 -4.73 -0.78 -3.79
N ILE A 33 -4.98 -0.80 -2.48
CA ILE A 33 -5.73 -1.90 -1.85
C ILE A 33 -7.17 -1.95 -2.38
N GLU A 34 -7.85 -0.80 -2.47
CA GLU A 34 -9.23 -0.73 -2.95
C GLU A 34 -9.35 -1.13 -4.42
N GLU A 35 -8.39 -0.71 -5.24
CA GLU A 35 -8.36 -1.06 -6.66
C GLU A 35 -8.06 -2.55 -6.86
N GLY A 36 -7.11 -3.11 -6.10
CA GLY A 36 -6.84 -4.54 -6.08
C GLY A 36 -8.08 -5.36 -5.71
N LYS A 37 -8.86 -4.92 -4.71
CA LYS A 37 -10.15 -5.54 -4.37
C LYS A 37 -11.16 -5.47 -5.52
N ASN A 38 -11.21 -4.35 -6.24
CA ASN A 38 -12.14 -4.20 -7.36
C ASN A 38 -11.75 -5.10 -8.55
N TYR A 39 -10.47 -5.27 -8.82
CA TYR A 39 -9.98 -6.24 -9.81
C TYR A 39 -10.31 -7.69 -9.41
N LEU A 40 -10.16 -8.05 -8.13
CA LEU A 40 -10.58 -9.38 -7.65
C LEU A 40 -12.07 -9.65 -7.89
N LYS A 41 -12.94 -8.67 -7.59
CA LYS A 41 -14.39 -8.78 -7.85
C LYS A 41 -14.72 -8.95 -9.34
N GLN A 42 -13.87 -8.47 -10.22
CA GLN A 42 -14.02 -8.56 -11.68
C GLN A 42 -13.35 -9.82 -12.26
N GLY A 43 -12.69 -10.64 -11.43
CA GLY A 43 -11.93 -11.81 -11.87
C GLY A 43 -10.57 -11.48 -12.51
N GLU A 44 -10.11 -10.23 -12.44
CA GLU A 44 -8.85 -9.78 -13.01
C GLU A 44 -7.68 -10.03 -12.03
N ILE A 45 -7.33 -11.31 -11.84
CA ILE A 45 -6.38 -11.75 -10.81
C ILE A 45 -4.99 -11.13 -10.95
N GLU A 46 -4.46 -11.00 -12.17
CA GLU A 46 -3.13 -10.42 -12.40
C GLU A 46 -3.08 -8.92 -12.11
N ALA A 47 -4.14 -8.18 -12.48
CA ALA A 47 -4.27 -6.76 -12.16
C ALA A 47 -4.41 -6.55 -10.64
N ALA A 48 -5.21 -7.38 -9.99
CA ALA A 48 -5.30 -7.41 -8.53
C ALA A 48 -3.93 -7.66 -7.87
N ARG A 49 -3.19 -8.68 -8.34
CA ARG A 49 -1.84 -8.99 -7.84
C ARG A 49 -0.90 -7.79 -7.95
N HIS A 50 -0.93 -7.11 -9.09
CA HIS A 50 -0.10 -5.94 -9.31
C HIS A 50 -0.39 -4.81 -8.30
N GLU A 51 -1.67 -4.51 -8.05
CA GLU A 51 -2.06 -3.47 -7.11
C GLU A 51 -1.76 -3.83 -5.65
N ILE A 52 -1.97 -5.09 -5.27
CA ILE A 52 -1.61 -5.55 -3.92
C ILE A 52 -0.09 -5.52 -3.71
N GLU A 53 0.72 -5.87 -4.71
CA GLU A 53 2.18 -5.75 -4.63
C GLU A 53 2.64 -4.30 -4.50
N ARG A 54 1.96 -3.39 -5.20
CA ARG A 54 2.21 -1.96 -5.09
C ARG A 54 1.91 -1.44 -3.68
N ALA A 55 0.76 -1.82 -3.10
CA ALA A 55 0.41 -1.49 -1.72
C ALA A 55 1.45 -2.01 -0.72
N ARG A 56 1.92 -3.25 -0.90
CA ARG A 56 2.96 -3.85 -0.06
C ARG A 56 4.30 -3.10 -0.15
N SER A 57 4.67 -2.65 -1.34
CA SER A 57 5.89 -1.86 -1.55
C SER A 57 5.82 -0.54 -0.78
N MET A 58 4.68 0.15 -0.81
CA MET A 58 4.48 1.39 -0.05
C MET A 58 4.47 1.19 1.47
N ILE A 59 3.89 0.09 1.97
CA ILE A 59 3.98 -0.28 3.40
C ILE A 59 5.44 -0.56 3.80
N THR A 60 6.21 -1.18 2.91
CA THR A 60 7.64 -1.43 3.14
C THR A 60 8.42 -0.12 3.24
N GLU A 61 8.10 0.86 2.40
CA GLU A 61 8.68 2.22 2.46
C GLU A 61 8.36 2.91 3.79
N LEU A 62 7.09 2.87 4.23
CA LEU A 62 6.67 3.42 5.52
C LEU A 62 7.44 2.76 6.67
N MET A 63 7.61 1.44 6.62
CA MET A 63 8.38 0.70 7.62
C MET A 63 9.87 1.08 7.63
N GLY A 64 10.48 1.30 6.46
CA GLY A 64 11.85 1.76 6.32
C GLY A 64 12.08 3.20 6.80
N SER A 65 11.03 4.02 6.78
CA SER A 65 11.09 5.43 7.20
C SER A 65 11.00 5.66 8.72
N LEU A 66 10.71 4.62 9.51
CA LEU A 66 10.50 4.74 10.95
C LEU A 66 11.80 5.04 11.70
N ASP A 67 11.77 6.06 12.55
CA ASP A 67 12.82 6.31 13.53
C ASP A 67 12.59 5.48 14.79
N LEU A 68 13.35 4.40 14.94
CA LEU A 68 13.24 3.43 16.04
C LEU A 68 13.80 3.94 17.37
N GLN A 69 14.30 5.18 17.46
CA GLN A 69 14.60 5.80 18.76
C GLN A 69 13.32 6.11 19.55
N TYR A 70 12.17 6.23 18.87
CA TYR A 70 10.89 6.51 19.50
C TYR A 70 10.08 5.24 19.74
N GLU A 71 9.51 5.12 20.94
CA GLU A 71 8.71 3.95 21.33
C GLU A 71 7.53 3.69 20.37
N ILE A 72 6.86 4.77 19.94
CA ILE A 72 5.72 4.69 19.01
C ILE A 72 6.06 3.97 17.69
N SER A 73 7.31 4.11 17.23
CA SER A 73 7.78 3.49 16.00
C SER A 73 7.79 1.97 16.08
N HIS A 74 7.94 1.39 17.27
CA HIS A 74 7.85 -0.06 17.46
C HIS A 74 6.41 -0.57 17.26
N TYR A 75 5.41 0.17 17.74
CA TYR A 75 4.01 -0.15 17.53
C TYR A 75 3.61 0.01 16.05
N LEU A 76 4.06 1.10 15.40
CA LEU A 76 3.83 1.31 13.97
C LEU A 76 4.48 0.21 13.12
N ARG A 77 5.70 -0.21 13.46
CA ARG A 77 6.37 -1.32 12.77
C ARG A 77 5.58 -2.62 12.88
N GLN A 78 5.04 -2.94 14.06
CA GLN A 78 4.19 -4.13 14.24
C GLN A 78 2.92 -4.03 13.39
N LEU A 79 2.28 -2.87 13.35
CA LEU A 79 1.10 -2.62 12.53
C LEU A 79 1.40 -2.80 11.03
N TYR A 80 2.53 -2.28 10.55
CA TYR A 80 2.92 -2.42 9.14
C TYR A 80 3.25 -3.87 8.77
N VAL A 81 3.93 -4.60 9.66
CA VAL A 81 4.20 -6.04 9.46
C VAL A 81 2.89 -6.83 9.39
N PHE A 82 1.93 -6.51 10.25
CA PHE A 82 0.60 -7.11 10.21
C PHE A 82 -0.09 -6.81 8.88
N ALA A 83 -0.20 -5.53 8.49
CA ALA A 83 -0.85 -5.13 7.24
C ALA A 83 -0.21 -5.79 6.01
N TYR A 84 1.12 -5.84 5.95
CA TYR A 84 1.84 -6.52 4.87
C TYR A 84 1.49 -8.01 4.76
N ARG A 85 1.39 -8.70 5.90
CA ARG A 85 1.03 -10.13 5.94
C ARG A 85 -0.40 -10.37 5.50
N GLU A 86 -1.34 -9.55 5.95
CA GLU A 86 -2.76 -9.65 5.54
C GLU A 86 -2.92 -9.48 4.03
N LEU A 87 -2.19 -8.54 3.42
CA LEU A 87 -2.19 -8.36 1.98
C LEU A 87 -1.67 -9.59 1.22
N CYS A 88 -0.62 -10.25 1.72
CA CYS A 88 -0.13 -11.51 1.15
C CYS A 88 -1.14 -12.64 1.27
N GLN A 89 -1.83 -12.75 2.42
CA GLN A 89 -2.78 -13.82 2.66
C GLN A 89 -4.07 -13.64 1.87
N GLY A 90 -4.57 -12.40 1.78
CA GLY A 90 -5.77 -12.06 1.00
C GLY A 90 -5.63 -12.50 -0.45
N ILE A 91 -4.54 -12.14 -1.12
CA ILE A 91 -4.35 -12.54 -2.53
C ILE A 91 -4.19 -14.06 -2.70
N ALA A 92 -3.50 -14.72 -1.77
CA ALA A 92 -3.26 -16.16 -1.83
C ALA A 92 -4.54 -16.99 -1.65
N THR A 93 -5.51 -16.48 -0.88
CA THR A 93 -6.78 -17.15 -0.60
C THR A 93 -7.76 -17.02 -1.77
N GLU A 94 -7.83 -15.83 -2.36
CA GLU A 94 -8.67 -15.55 -3.53
C GLU A 94 -8.18 -16.29 -4.79
N THR A 95 -6.86 -16.42 -4.96
CA THR A 95 -6.27 -17.19 -6.08
C THR A 95 -6.61 -18.70 -6.00
N ARG A 96 -6.93 -19.24 -4.82
CA ARG A 96 -7.24 -20.68 -4.63
C ARG A 96 -8.73 -20.99 -4.80
N SER A 97 -9.57 -19.95 -4.86
CA SER A 97 -11.03 -20.07 -4.89
C SER A 97 -11.61 -19.89 -6.31
N SER A 98 -10.75 -19.68 -7.31
CA SER A 98 -11.05 -19.62 -8.75
C SER A 98 -10.58 -20.91 -9.45
#